data_AF-A0A8X8BLM7-F1
#
_entry.id   AF-A0A8X8BLM7-F1
#
_cell.length_a   1.000
_cell.length_b   1.000
_cell.length_c   1.000
_cell.angle_alpha   90.00
_cell.angle_beta   90.00
_cell.angle_gamma   90.00
#
_symmetry.space_group_name_H-M   'P 1'
#
loop_
_entity.id
_entity.type
_entity.pdbx_description
1 polymer ?
#
loop_
_entity_poly.entity_id
_entity_poly.type
_entity_poly.pdbx_seq_one_letter_code
_entity_poly.pdbx_strand_id
1 'polypeptide(L)'
;MQFQLDAFRFYGLTTSSIFITCHLKVTLVSANVDPLNKDCSYNSALSQWSSVDGDNAVCSCCDTSCANPPPFRRGSGAPKHRPRRASEVGAPAGWKETISVGPLFLEQVSPLSSVSVPVLPPR
;
A
#
# COMPACT_ATOMS: atom_id res chain seq x y z
N MET A 1 -7.44 7.97 -0.89
CA MET A 1 -6.68 6.71 -0.89
C MET A 1 -7.49 5.66 -0.16
N GLN A 2 -7.61 4.48 -0.73
CA GLN A 2 -8.27 3.33 -0.14
C GLN A 2 -7.32 2.15 -0.31
N PHE A 3 -7.13 1.35 0.73
CA PHE A 3 -6.32 0.14 0.66
C PHE A 3 -7.06 -0.98 1.39
N GLN A 4 -6.74 -2.22 1.01
CA GLN A 4 -7.24 -3.41 1.65
C GLN A 4 -6.07 -4.17 2.24
N LEU A 5 -6.30 -4.76 3.41
CA LEU A 5 -5.30 -5.56 4.12
C LEU A 5 -6.01 -6.82 4.63
N ASP A 6 -5.43 -7.98 4.33
CA ASP A 6 -5.93 -9.24 4.86
C ASP A 6 -5.80 -9.25 6.39
N ALA A 7 -6.82 -9.77 7.06
CA ALA A 7 -6.80 -9.88 8.51
C ALA A 7 -5.66 -10.81 8.97
N PHE A 8 -4.90 -10.36 9.96
CA PHE A 8 -3.79 -11.11 10.53
C PHE A 8 -3.80 -11.02 12.05
N ARG A 9 -3.03 -11.87 12.73
CA ARG A 9 -2.82 -11.79 14.18
C ARG A 9 -1.33 -11.86 14.49
N PHE A 10 -0.93 -11.15 15.54
CA PHE A 10 0.42 -11.29 16.09
C PHE A 10 0.60 -12.63 16.79
N TYR A 11 1.67 -13.34 16.43
CA TYR A 11 2.03 -14.58 17.11
C TYR A 11 2.40 -14.31 18.58
N GLY A 12 1.93 -15.17 19.50
CA GLY A 12 2.23 -15.07 20.92
C GLY A 12 1.40 -14.05 21.72
N LEU A 13 0.50 -13.29 21.09
CA LEU A 13 -0.43 -12.41 21.79
C LEU A 13 -1.82 -13.05 21.92
N THR A 14 -2.41 -12.95 23.12
CA THR A 14 -3.75 -13.47 23.43
C THR A 14 -4.86 -12.49 23.06
N THR A 15 -4.53 -11.21 22.90
CA THR A 15 -5.48 -10.16 22.50
C THR A 15 -5.87 -10.31 21.03
N SER A 16 -7.16 -10.34 20.75
CA SER A 16 -7.72 -10.39 19.39
C SER A 16 -8.02 -8.99 18.82
N SER A 17 -7.43 -7.93 19.37
CA SER A 17 -7.61 -6.55 18.91
C SER A 17 -6.37 -5.99 18.24
N ILE A 18 -6.55 -5.27 17.14
CA ILE A 18 -5.48 -4.58 16.41
C ILE A 18 -5.77 -3.08 16.29
N PHE A 19 -4.74 -2.25 16.44
CA PHE A 19 -4.75 -0.87 16.00
C PHE A 19 -3.84 -0.72 14.78
N ILE A 20 -4.31 -0.01 13.77
CA ILE A 20 -3.53 0.34 12.58
C ILE A 20 -3.22 1.83 12.66
N THR A 21 -1.94 2.19 12.63
CA THR A 21 -1.50 3.59 12.65
C THR A 21 -0.81 3.92 11.33
N CYS A 22 -1.31 4.93 10.65
CA CYS A 22 -0.83 5.38 9.35
C CYS A 22 -0.15 6.75 9.49
N HIS A 23 0.98 6.91 8.81
CA HIS A 23 1.61 8.22 8.59
C HIS A 23 1.22 8.74 7.22
N LEU A 24 0.28 9.67 7.18
CA LEU A 24 -0.19 10.30 5.97
C LEU A 24 0.70 11.49 5.62
N LYS A 25 0.92 11.68 4.32
CA LYS A 25 1.57 12.85 3.74
C LYS A 25 0.79 13.25 2.50
N VAL A 26 0.65 14.56 2.28
CA VAL A 26 0.01 15.10 1.09
C VAL A 26 1.03 15.77 0.17
N THR A 27 0.68 15.86 -1.10
CA THR A 27 1.36 16.65 -2.13
C THR A 27 0.33 17.48 -2.90
N LEU A 28 0.78 18.44 -3.69
CA LEU A 28 -0.11 19.21 -4.55
C LEU A 28 -0.74 18.28 -5.59
N VAL A 29 -2.01 18.49 -5.92
CA VAL A 29 -2.69 17.73 -6.99
C VAL A 29 -1.99 17.90 -8.34
N SER A 30 -1.37 19.04 -8.58
CA SER A 30 -0.59 19.33 -9.79
C SER A 30 0.85 18.82 -9.73
N ALA A 31 1.30 18.25 -8.61
CA ALA A 31 2.62 17.66 -8.52
C ALA A 31 2.68 16.37 -9.33
N ASN A 32 3.81 16.13 -9.99
CA ASN A 32 4.07 14.85 -10.62
C ASN A 32 4.24 13.77 -9.54
N VAL A 33 3.76 12.57 -9.83
CA VAL A 33 4.05 11.36 -9.05
C VAL A 33 5.55 11.12 -9.06
N ASP A 34 6.12 10.81 -7.91
CA ASP A 34 7.56 10.60 -7.78
C ASP A 34 7.86 9.41 -6.86
N PRO A 35 9.09 8.87 -6.88
CA PRO A 35 9.46 7.73 -6.04
C PRO A 35 9.26 7.93 -4.53
N LEU A 36 9.06 9.16 -4.03
CA LEU A 36 8.84 9.50 -2.62
C LEU A 36 7.37 9.84 -2.31
N ASN A 37 6.56 10.19 -3.31
CA ASN A 37 5.14 10.50 -3.22
C ASN A 37 4.39 9.66 -4.27
N LYS A 38 4.05 8.43 -3.90
CA LYS A 38 3.41 7.42 -4.76
C LYS A 38 2.51 6.51 -3.95
N ASP A 39 1.57 5.86 -4.63
CA ASP A 39 0.75 4.77 -4.10
C ASP A 39 0.90 3.57 -5.05
N CYS A 40 1.53 2.50 -4.54
CA CYS A 40 1.93 1.34 -5.32
C CYS A 40 1.34 0.06 -4.73
N SER A 41 0.83 -0.82 -5.59
CA SER A 41 0.33 -2.15 -5.21
C SER A 41 1.12 -3.25 -5.93
N TYR A 42 1.33 -4.38 -5.26
CA TYR A 42 2.00 -5.54 -5.86
C TYR A 42 0.96 -6.53 -6.37
N ASN A 43 1.03 -6.87 -7.65
CA ASN A 43 0.22 -7.92 -8.24
C ASN A 43 1.03 -9.22 -8.28
N SER A 44 0.65 -10.20 -7.45
CA SER A 44 1.33 -11.48 -7.37
C SER A 44 1.16 -12.35 -8.61
N ALA A 45 0.02 -12.27 -9.31
CA ALA A 45 -0.22 -13.02 -10.54
C ALA A 45 0.68 -12.57 -11.70
N LEU A 46 0.98 -11.26 -11.75
CA LEU A 46 1.88 -10.68 -12.75
C LEU A 46 3.33 -10.54 -12.27
N SER A 47 3.57 -10.75 -10.98
CA SER A 47 4.85 -10.49 -10.30
C SER A 47 5.37 -9.07 -10.57
N GLN A 48 4.50 -8.08 -10.49
CA GLN A 48 4.79 -6.70 -10.88
C GLN A 48 4.15 -5.68 -9.94
N TRP A 49 4.84 -4.56 -9.76
CA TRP A 49 4.32 -3.37 -9.09
C TRP A 49 3.53 -2.49 -10.07
N SER A 50 2.40 -1.97 -9.61
CA SER A 50 1.60 -0.99 -10.32
C SER A 50 1.41 0.28 -9.49
N SER A 51 1.42 1.44 -10.16
CA SER A 51 1.07 2.73 -9.57
C SER A 51 -0.42 3.00 -9.75
N VAL A 52 -1.09 3.51 -8.73
CA VAL A 52 -2.50 3.95 -8.85
C VAL A 52 -2.65 5.09 -9.88
N ASP A 53 -1.58 5.87 -10.08
CA ASP A 53 -1.56 7.02 -10.99
C ASP A 53 -1.13 6.65 -12.42
N GLY A 54 -0.86 5.37 -12.69
CA GLY A 54 -0.57 4.83 -14.02
C GLY A 54 0.89 4.82 -14.46
N ASP A 55 1.78 5.60 -13.83
CA ASP A 55 3.23 5.52 -14.08
C ASP A 55 3.89 4.43 -13.21
N ASN A 56 3.92 3.19 -13.70
CA ASN A 56 4.49 2.06 -12.95
C ASN A 56 6.00 2.19 -12.71
N ALA A 57 6.73 3.01 -13.48
CA ALA A 57 8.18 3.14 -13.33
C ALA A 57 8.58 3.74 -11.96
N VAL A 58 7.71 4.55 -11.36
CA VAL A 58 7.93 5.15 -10.03
C VAL A 58 7.93 4.10 -8.91
N CYS A 59 7.34 2.93 -9.15
CA CYS A 59 7.29 1.82 -8.19
C CYS A 59 8.48 0.85 -8.29
N SER A 60 9.41 1.07 -9.23
CA SER A 60 10.58 0.19 -9.44
C SER A 60 11.50 0.04 -8.23
N CYS A 61 11.42 0.95 -7.26
CA CYS A 61 12.18 0.89 -6.01
C CYS A 61 11.50 0.08 -4.90
N CYS A 62 10.25 -0.37 -5.06
CA CYS A 62 9.44 -0.96 -3.99
C CYS A 62 9.97 -2.32 -3.50
N ASP A 63 10.71 -3.07 -4.32
CA ASP A 63 11.38 -4.31 -3.91
C ASP A 63 12.65 -4.07 -3.06
N THR A 64 13.10 -2.83 -2.94
CA THR A 64 14.33 -2.47 -2.22
C THR A 64 14.09 -1.31 -1.25
N SER A 65 14.59 -0.12 -1.56
CA SER A 65 14.39 1.10 -0.79
C SER A 65 14.21 2.29 -1.71
N CYS A 66 13.13 3.03 -1.52
CA CYS A 66 12.87 4.25 -2.26
C CYS A 66 13.55 5.49 -1.65
N ALA A 67 14.09 5.39 -0.44
CA ALA A 67 14.82 6.49 0.21
C ALA A 67 16.24 6.66 -0.36
N ASN A 68 16.87 5.55 -0.79
CA ASN A 68 18.20 5.52 -1.38
C ASN A 68 18.20 4.57 -2.59
N PRO A 69 17.58 4.95 -3.72
CA PRO A 69 17.53 4.06 -4.88
C PRO A 69 18.96 3.78 -5.36
N PRO A 70 19.36 2.51 -5.58
CA PRO A 70 20.65 2.21 -6.18
C PRO A 70 20.75 2.87 -7.57
N PRO A 71 21.96 3.21 -8.05
CA PRO A 71 22.12 3.82 -9.36
C PRO A 71 21.52 2.89 -10.42
N PHE A 72 20.46 3.36 -11.09
CA PHE A 72 19.78 2.65 -12.18
C PHE A 72 20.82 2.05 -13.14
N ARG A 73 20.88 0.71 -13.24
CA ARG A 73 21.57 0.04 -14.35
C ARG A 73 20.72 0.20 -15.60
N ARG A 74 20.93 1.31 -16.32
CA ARG A 74 20.26 1.53 -17.62
C ARG A 74 20.82 0.56 -18.66
N GLY A 75 19.95 -0.27 -19.23
CA GLY A 75 20.13 -0.78 -20.59
C GLY A 75 20.11 0.40 -21.58
N SER A 76 20.93 0.30 -22.62
CA SER A 76 21.42 1.38 -23.48
C SER A 76 20.40 2.12 -24.37
N GLY A 77 19.09 2.04 -24.11
CA GLY A 77 18.06 2.48 -25.06
C GLY A 77 16.83 3.23 -24.52
N ALA A 78 16.73 3.50 -23.21
CA ALA A 78 15.54 4.19 -22.66
C ALA A 78 15.68 5.73 -22.70
N PRO A 79 14.60 6.49 -23.00
CA PRO A 79 14.62 7.95 -22.98
C PRO A 79 15.11 8.46 -21.61
N LYS A 80 16.02 9.43 -21.62
CA LYS A 80 16.51 10.07 -20.39
C LYS A 80 15.39 10.94 -19.81
N HIS A 81 14.48 10.37 -19.03
CA HIS A 81 13.72 11.16 -18.08
C HIS A 81 14.73 11.73 -17.08
N ARG A 82 15.01 13.02 -17.21
CA ARG A 82 15.73 13.77 -16.19
C ARG A 82 14.83 13.74 -14.96
N PRO A 83 15.23 13.13 -13.83
CA PRO A 83 14.47 13.31 -12.62
C PRO A 83 14.52 14.82 -12.36
N ARG A 84 13.40 15.49 -12.60
CA ARG A 84 13.23 16.86 -12.13
C ARG A 84 13.42 16.69 -10.63
N ARG A 85 14.48 17.30 -10.09
CA ARG A 85 14.69 17.38 -8.65
C ARG A 85 13.36 17.89 -8.13
N ALA A 86 12.55 17.00 -7.51
CA ALA A 86 11.41 17.46 -6.77
C ALA A 86 12.02 18.48 -5.84
N SER A 87 11.65 19.74 -6.03
CA SER A 87 12.10 20.77 -5.13
C SER A 87 11.70 20.23 -3.77
N GLU A 88 12.66 19.93 -2.90
CA GLU A 88 12.44 19.80 -1.48
C GLU A 88 12.02 21.18 -0.97
N VAL A 89 10.93 21.73 -1.52
CA VAL A 89 10.03 22.54 -0.74
C VAL A 89 9.55 21.55 0.29
N GLY A 90 10.25 21.49 1.42
CA GLY A 90 9.86 20.68 2.55
C GLY A 90 8.37 20.91 2.72
N ALA A 91 7.59 19.82 2.61
CA ALA A 91 6.15 19.91 2.67
C ALA A 91 5.79 20.77 3.88
N PRO A 92 4.99 21.85 3.73
CA PRO A 92 4.71 22.78 4.81
C PRO A 92 4.26 22.05 6.08
N ALA A 93 4.54 22.62 7.25
CA ALA A 93 3.99 22.11 8.51
C ALA A 93 2.46 21.94 8.36
N GLY A 94 1.96 20.74 8.64
CA GLY A 94 0.56 20.35 8.42
C GLY A 94 0.29 19.47 7.19
N TRP A 95 1.30 19.21 6.35
CA TRP A 95 1.16 18.31 5.20
C TRP A 95 1.48 16.84 5.53
N LYS A 96 1.67 16.55 6.82
CA LYS A 96 1.87 15.21 7.37
C LYS A 96 1.02 15.07 8.62
N GLU A 97 0.37 13.92 8.77
CA GLU A 97 -0.47 13.62 9.92
C GLU A 97 -0.41 12.13 10.24
N THR A 98 -0.57 11.79 11.52
CA THR A 98 -0.67 10.40 11.98
C THR A 98 -2.10 10.12 12.39
N ILE A 99 -2.69 9.08 11.81
CA ILE A 99 -4.06 8.66 12.11
C ILE A 99 -4.04 7.20 12.56
N SER A 100 -4.80 6.88 13.60
CA SER A 100 -4.96 5.52 14.10
C SER A 100 -6.40 5.04 13.96
N VAL A 101 -6.57 3.80 13.53
CA VAL A 101 -7.87 3.12 13.42
C VAL A 101 -7.84 1.89 14.33
N GLY A 102 -8.81 1.77 15.22
CA GLY A 102 -8.96 0.63 16.12
C GLY A 102 -9.71 0.99 17.40
N PRO A 103 -9.97 0.00 18.28
CA PRO A 103 -9.56 -1.40 18.14
C PRO A 103 -10.39 -2.16 17.10
N LEU A 104 -9.71 -2.87 16.19
CA LEU A 104 -10.31 -3.83 15.27
C LEU A 104 -10.28 -5.22 15.92
N PHE A 105 -11.45 -5.82 16.15
CA PHE A 105 -11.54 -7.15 16.76
C PHE A 105 -11.55 -8.24 15.69
N LEU A 106 -10.65 -9.22 15.82
CA LEU A 106 -10.56 -10.38 14.96
C LEU A 106 -11.53 -11.45 15.45
N GLU A 107 -12.60 -11.69 14.70
CA GLU A 107 -13.49 -12.82 14.96
C GLU A 107 -12.82 -14.14 14.53
N GLN A 108 -12.76 -15.12 15.44
CA GLN A 108 -12.39 -16.48 15.07
C GLN A 108 -13.56 -17.12 14.35
N VAL A 109 -13.43 -17.31 13.03
CA VAL A 109 -14.31 -18.23 12.31
C VAL A 109 -13.99 -19.63 12.82
N SER A 110 -14.87 -20.16 13.66
CA SER A 110 -14.75 -21.52 14.19
C SER A 110 -15.06 -22.50 13.05
N PRO A 111 -14.18 -23.47 12.74
CA PRO A 111 -14.43 -24.43 11.65
C PRO A 111 -15.64 -25.36 11.88
N LEU A 112 -16.30 -25.29 13.04
CA LEU A 112 -17.49 -26.07 13.40
C LEU A 112 -18.82 -25.42 13.01
N SER A 113 -18.85 -24.20 12.48
CA SER A 113 -20.08 -23.61 11.93
C SER A 113 -20.24 -24.00 10.45
N SER A 114 -20.39 -25.29 10.17
CA SER A 114 -20.93 -25.73 8.88
C SER A 114 -22.36 -25.22 8.78
N VAL A 115 -22.59 -24.23 7.94
CA VAL A 115 -23.92 -23.73 7.57
C VAL A 115 -24.72 -24.91 7.03
N SER A 116 -25.66 -25.42 7.81
CA SER A 116 -26.68 -26.34 7.32
C SER A 116 -27.62 -25.55 6.41
N VAL A 117 -27.40 -25.66 5.09
CA VAL A 117 -28.32 -25.12 4.07
C VAL A 117 -29.65 -25.87 4.19
N PRO A 118 -30.78 -25.21 4.48
CA PRO A 118 -32.07 -25.87 4.47
C PRO A 118 -32.44 -26.16 3.02
N VAL A 119 -32.53 -27.45 2.67
CA VAL A 119 -33.11 -27.90 1.39
C VAL A 119 -34.62 -27.67 1.48
N LEU A 120 -35.14 -26.72 0.68
CA LEU A 120 -36.59 -26.55 0.52
C LEU A 120 -37.13 -27.68 -0.39
N PRO A 121 -38.27 -28.32 -0.06
CA PRO A 121 -38.90 -29.29 -0.95
C PRO A 121 -39.51 -28.60 -2.18
N PRO A 122 -39.55 -29.27 -3.35
CA PRO A 122 -40.18 -28.74 -4.54
C PRO A 122 -41.71 -28.71 -4.38
N ARG A 123 -42.36 -27.72 -5.02
CA ARG A 123 -43.81 -27.59 -5.13
C ARG A 123 -44.40 -28.61 -6.11
#